data_AF-A0A951Z880-F1
#
_entry.id   AF-A0A951Z880-F1
#
_cell.length_a   1.000
_cell.length_b   1.000
_cell.length_c   1.000
_cell.angle_alpha   90.00
_cell.angle_beta   90.00
_cell.angle_gamma   90.00
#
_symmetry.space_group_name_H-M   'P 1'
#
loop_
_entity.id
_entity.type
_entity.pdbx_description
1 polymer ?
#
loop_
_entity_poly.entity_id
_entity_poly.type
_entity_poly.pdbx_seq_one_letter_code
_entity_poly.pdbx_strand_id
1 'polypeptide(L)'
;MVKELKGTPVKVGYLSPGIVVTDLLVPPPAQRGKSWERSKRILNILADRVETVTPFLVEGMLAARKSGTAVRWLTDGRIRWRFVKSLFVRRDLFTSLGY
;
A
#
# COMPACT_ATOMS: atom_id res chain seq x y z
N MET A 1 21.79 7.00 -9.97
CA MET A 1 20.49 7.37 -10.57
C MET A 1 20.08 8.84 -10.42
N VAL A 2 19.68 9.38 -9.25
CA VAL A 2 19.22 10.80 -9.16
C VAL A 2 20.29 11.80 -9.60
N LYS A 3 21.57 11.56 -9.23
CA LYS A 3 22.70 12.40 -9.63
C LYS A 3 23.01 12.32 -11.13
N GLU A 4 22.82 11.14 -11.74
CA GLU A 4 23.09 10.91 -13.18
C GLU A 4 22.10 11.65 -14.08
N LEU A 5 20.86 11.85 -13.62
CA LEU A 5 19.80 12.50 -14.40
C LEU A 5 19.73 14.02 -14.17
N LYS A 6 20.69 14.59 -13.44
CA LYS A 6 20.71 16.03 -13.15
C LYS A 6 20.86 16.82 -14.45
N GLY A 7 19.97 17.79 -14.67
CA GLY A 7 19.97 18.63 -15.88
C GLY A 7 19.19 18.02 -17.06
N THR A 8 18.64 16.82 -16.92
CA THR A 8 17.73 16.21 -17.89
C THR A 8 16.26 16.50 -17.54
N PRO A 9 15.32 16.37 -18.49
CA PRO A 9 13.89 16.46 -18.19
C PRO A 9 13.34 15.25 -17.43
N VAL A 10 14.14 14.20 -17.22
CA VAL A 10 13.71 12.96 -16.56
C VAL A 10 13.80 13.10 -15.05
N LYS A 11 12.69 12.82 -14.35
CA LYS A 11 12.64 12.76 -12.89
C LYS A 11 12.58 11.31 -12.43
N VAL A 12 13.28 11.02 -11.34
CA VAL A 12 13.21 9.72 -10.64
C VAL A 12 12.78 9.98 -9.21
N GLY A 13 11.89 9.15 -8.68
CA GLY A 13 11.38 9.25 -7.32
C GLY A 13 11.05 7.87 -6.74
N TYR A 14 10.45 7.87 -5.56
CA TYR A 14 10.08 6.65 -4.85
C TYR A 14 8.57 6.63 -4.62
N LEU A 15 7.93 5.51 -4.92
CA LEU A 15 6.53 5.28 -4.55
C LEU A 15 6.50 4.25 -3.41
N SER A 16 5.80 4.59 -2.34
CA SER A 16 5.55 3.69 -1.22
C SER A 16 4.04 3.50 -1.06
N PRO A 17 3.46 2.50 -1.75
CA PRO A 17 2.03 2.21 -1.69
C PRO A 17 1.58 1.66 -0.32
N GLY A 18 2.50 1.10 0.47
CA GLY A 18 2.14 0.30 1.64
C GLY A 18 1.75 -1.13 1.25
N ILE A 19 0.92 -1.78 2.07
CA ILE A 19 0.41 -3.12 1.80
C ILE A 19 -0.79 -3.00 0.85
N VAL A 20 -0.71 -3.62 -0.33
CA VAL A 20 -1.77 -3.58 -1.34
C VAL A 20 -2.20 -4.99 -1.69
N VAL A 21 -3.52 -5.22 -1.69
CA VAL A 21 -4.09 -6.54 -2.04
C VAL A 21 -3.82 -6.83 -3.52
N THR A 22 -3.01 -7.85 -3.76
CA THR A 22 -2.65 -8.37 -5.08
C THR A 22 -2.48 -9.89 -4.98
N ASP A 23 -2.47 -10.58 -6.12
CA ASP A 23 -2.25 -12.04 -6.16
C ASP A 23 -0.88 -12.47 -5.62
N LEU A 24 0.11 -11.56 -5.64
CA LEU A 24 1.42 -11.80 -5.02
C LEU A 24 1.36 -11.74 -3.49
N LEU A 25 0.43 -10.95 -2.93
CA LEU A 25 0.29 -10.77 -1.49
C LEU A 25 -0.57 -11.88 -0.86
N VAL A 26 -1.60 -12.33 -1.58
CA VAL A 26 -2.60 -13.26 -1.05
C VAL A 26 -2.26 -14.69 -1.47
N PRO A 27 -1.86 -15.57 -0.52
CA PRO A 27 -1.55 -16.95 -0.86
C PRO A 27 -2.81 -17.68 -1.38
N PRO A 28 -2.63 -18.59 -2.36
CA PRO A 28 -3.72 -19.41 -2.86
C PRO A 28 -4.26 -20.32 -1.73
N PRO A 29 -5.53 -20.76 -1.80
CA PRO A 29 -6.17 -21.54 -0.74
C PRO A 29 -5.37 -22.73 -0.23
N ALA A 30 -4.70 -23.47 -1.12
CA ALA A 30 -3.87 -24.63 -0.77
C ALA A 30 -2.66 -24.30 0.12
N GLN A 31 -2.21 -23.05 0.15
CA GLN A 31 -1.06 -22.58 0.94
C GLN A 31 -1.48 -21.85 2.22
N ARG A 32 -2.78 -21.75 2.50
CA ARG A 32 -3.31 -21.09 3.70
C ARG A 32 -3.26 -22.07 4.88
N GLY A 33 -2.14 -22.03 5.61
CA GLY A 33 -1.95 -22.80 6.83
C GLY A 33 -2.68 -22.22 8.06
N LYS A 34 -2.36 -22.77 9.24
CA LYS A 34 -2.97 -22.39 10.54
C LYS A 34 -2.89 -20.89 10.88
N SER A 35 -1.89 -20.18 10.34
CA SER A 35 -1.68 -18.75 10.59
C SER A 35 -2.49 -17.83 9.68
N TRP A 36 -3.18 -18.37 8.66
CA TRP A 36 -3.86 -17.56 7.64
C TRP A 36 -4.87 -16.59 8.24
N GLU A 37 -5.72 -17.03 9.16
CA GLU A 37 -6.74 -16.15 9.77
C GLU A 37 -6.13 -14.97 10.52
N ARG A 38 -4.97 -15.17 11.18
CA ARG A 38 -4.24 -14.09 11.83
C ARG A 38 -3.68 -13.11 10.80
N SER A 39 -3.10 -13.62 9.71
CA SER A 39 -2.60 -12.79 8.61
C SER A 39 -3.74 -12.01 7.94
N LYS A 40 -4.86 -12.66 7.62
CA LYS A 40 -6.07 -12.05 7.04
C LYS A 40 -6.58 -10.91 7.92
N ARG A 41 -6.59 -11.07 9.25
CA ARG A 41 -6.95 -10.01 10.20
C ARG A 41 -6.01 -8.80 10.12
N ILE A 42 -4.69 -9.03 10.06
CA ILE A 42 -3.71 -7.93 9.94
C ILE A 42 -3.86 -7.23 8.59
N LEU A 43 -4.03 -8.00 7.50
CA LEU A 43 -4.24 -7.45 6.17
C LEU A 43 -5.53 -6.62 6.10
N ASN A 44 -6.63 -7.05 6.73
CA ASN A 44 -7.85 -6.25 6.81
C ASN A 44 -7.64 -4.89 7.51
N ILE A 45 -6.70 -4.80 8.45
CA ILE A 45 -6.36 -3.54 9.12
C ILE A 45 -5.48 -2.66 8.24
N LEU A 46 -4.41 -3.23 7.69
CA LEU A 46 -3.30 -2.49 7.09
C LEU A 46 -3.36 -2.36 5.58
N ALA A 47 -3.89 -3.35 4.88
CA ALA A 47 -3.92 -3.34 3.44
C ALA A 47 -4.96 -2.36 2.90
N ASP A 48 -4.77 -1.96 1.65
CA ASP A 48 -5.80 -1.33 0.84
C ASP A 48 -5.83 -1.98 -0.55
N ARG A 49 -6.86 -1.64 -1.33
CA ARG A 49 -6.95 -2.09 -2.71
C ARG A 49 -6.18 -1.16 -3.65
N VAL A 50 -5.78 -1.69 -4.80
CA VAL A 50 -5.02 -0.96 -5.83
C VAL A 50 -5.74 0.32 -6.24
N GLU A 51 -7.06 0.27 -6.39
CA GLU A 51 -7.89 1.39 -6.84
C GLU A 51 -7.92 2.53 -5.82
N THR A 52 -7.67 2.23 -4.54
CA THR A 52 -7.62 3.25 -3.49
C THR A 52 -6.27 3.94 -3.42
N VAL A 53 -5.18 3.18 -3.61
CA VAL A 53 -3.82 3.69 -3.42
C VAL A 53 -3.30 4.39 -4.67
N THR A 54 -3.64 3.88 -5.86
CA THR A 54 -3.09 4.35 -7.13
C THR A 54 -3.38 5.82 -7.42
N PRO A 55 -4.60 6.35 -7.25
CA PRO A 55 -4.88 7.76 -7.52
C PRO A 55 -3.97 8.71 -6.72
N PHE A 56 -3.80 8.45 -5.42
CA PHE A 56 -2.91 9.23 -4.56
C PHE A 56 -1.45 9.18 -5.03
N LEU A 57 -0.97 8.01 -5.45
CA LEU A 57 0.40 7.86 -5.93
C LEU A 57 0.62 8.60 -7.25
N VAL A 58 -0.35 8.53 -8.17
CA VAL A 58 -0.30 9.24 -9.46
C VAL A 58 -0.32 10.75 -9.24
N GLU A 59 -1.23 11.24 -8.40
CA GLU A 59 -1.28 12.66 -8.03
C GLU A 59 0.04 13.14 -7.42
N GLY A 60 0.61 12.39 -6.47
CA GLY A 60 1.89 12.73 -5.86
C GLY A 60 3.05 12.68 -6.85
N MET A 61 3.04 11.75 -7.81
CA MET A 61 4.04 11.65 -8.87
C MET A 61 3.97 12.85 -9.81
N LEU A 62 2.76 13.25 -10.24
CA LEU A 62 2.53 14.40 -11.12
C LEU A 62 2.88 15.73 -10.40
N ALA A 63 2.60 15.83 -9.10
CA ALA A 63 2.95 16.98 -8.29
C ALA A 63 4.46 17.09 -7.97
N ALA A 64 5.25 16.03 -8.18
CA ALA A 64 6.66 16.01 -7.83
C ALA A 64 7.48 16.99 -8.70
N ARG A 65 8.03 18.02 -8.05
CA ARG A 65 8.86 19.04 -8.73
C ARG A 65 10.34 18.68 -8.79
N LYS A 66 10.82 17.79 -7.92
CA LYS A 66 12.25 17.44 -7.78
C LYS A 66 12.47 15.93 -7.85
N SER A 67 13.57 15.51 -8.46
CA SER A 67 14.03 14.12 -8.36
C SER A 67 14.36 13.76 -6.90
N GLY A 68 14.16 12.50 -6.55
CA GLY A 68 14.26 11.98 -5.19
C GLY A 68 13.00 12.16 -4.34
N THR A 69 11.94 12.80 -4.87
CA THR A 69 10.66 12.92 -4.15
C THR A 69 10.09 11.52 -3.87
N ALA A 70 9.61 11.33 -2.64
CA ALA A 70 9.02 10.07 -2.20
C ALA A 70 7.54 10.28 -1.84
N VAL A 71 6.66 9.59 -2.56
CA VAL A 71 5.20 9.63 -2.36
C VAL A 71 4.82 8.41 -1.52
N ARG A 72 4.30 8.64 -0.32
CA ARG A 72 4.02 7.56 0.65
C ARG A 72 2.57 7.57 1.07
N TRP A 73 1.85 6.48 0.77
CA TRP A 73 0.44 6.31 1.12
C TRP A 73 0.26 5.86 2.57
N LEU A 74 1.03 4.85 2.98
CA LEU A 74 0.94 4.25 4.32
C LEU A 74 2.11 4.73 5.17
N THR A 75 1.85 5.73 6.01
CA THR A 75 2.82 6.28 6.96
C THR A 75 2.66 5.64 8.34
N ASP A 76 3.67 5.75 9.20
CA ASP A 76 3.62 5.20 10.56
C ASP A 76 2.44 5.76 11.37
N GLY A 77 2.12 7.04 11.20
CA GLY A 77 0.94 7.66 11.81
C GLY A 77 -0.35 7.02 11.33
N ARG A 78 -0.46 6.74 10.03
CA ARG A 78 -1.63 6.08 9.44
C ARG A 78 -1.75 4.62 9.89
N ILE A 79 -0.62 3.92 10.06
CA ILE A 79 -0.57 2.56 10.61
C ILE A 79 -1.12 2.54 12.03
N ARG A 80 -0.57 3.39 12.93
CA ARG A 80 -1.04 3.49 14.32
C ARG A 80 -2.53 3.81 14.38
N TRP A 81 -2.98 4.77 13.57
CA TRP A 81 -4.39 5.13 13.48
C TRP A 81 -5.28 3.95 13.03
N ARG A 82 -4.84 3.16 12.05
CA ARG A 82 -5.59 1.98 11.58
C ARG A 82 -5.73 0.91 12.66
N PHE A 83 -4.68 0.67 13.44
CA PHE A 83 -4.77 -0.27 14.57
C PHE A 83 -5.73 0.23 15.65
N VAL A 84 -5.67 1.50 16.05
CA VAL A 84 -6.62 2.10 17.00
C VAL A 84 -8.05 2.01 16.47
N LYS A 85 -8.28 2.41 15.22
CA LYS A 85 -9.60 2.36 14.58
C LYS A 85 -10.15 0.94 14.48
N SER A 86 -9.28 -0.07 14.32
CA SER A 86 -9.71 -1.47 14.21
C SER A 86 -10.39 -2.04 15.45
N LEU A 87 -10.21 -1.38 16.61
CA LEU A 87 -10.92 -1.72 17.85
C LEU A 87 -12.40 -1.34 17.80
N PHE A 88 -12.75 -0.35 16.99
CA PHE A 88 -14.11 0.19 16.88
C PHE A 88 -14.79 -0.17 15.56
N VAL A 89 -14.02 -0.35 14.48
CA VAL A 89 -14.54 -0.58 13.13
C VAL A 89 -13.84 -1.77 12.51
N ARG A 90 -14.63 -2.77 12.07
CA ARG A 90 -14.10 -3.90 11.30
C ARG A 90 -14.10 -3.56 9.81
N ARG A 91 -13.04 -3.97 9.14
CA ARG A 91 -12.90 -3.90 7.68
C ARG A 91 -12.84 -5.31 7.13
N ASP A 92 -13.42 -5.49 5.96
CA ASP A 92 -13.26 -6.71 5.17
C ASP A 92 -12.88 -6.33 3.74
N LEU A 93 -11.66 -6.70 3.35
CA LEU A 93 -11.10 -6.45 2.03
C LEU A 93 -11.17 -7.66 1.12
N PHE A 94 -11.41 -8.85 1.67
CA PHE A 94 -11.19 -10.12 0.99
C PHE A 94 -12.49 -10.73 0.48
N THR A 95 -13.58 -10.58 1.23
CA THR A 95 -14.89 -11.17 0.84
C THR A 95 -15.37 -10.64 -0.51
N SER A 96 -15.20 -9.35 -0.80
CA SER A 96 -15.57 -8.76 -2.08
C SER A 96 -14.70 -9.21 -3.26
N LEU A 97 -13.54 -9.81 -2.98
CA LEU A 97 -12.56 -10.26 -3.98
C LEU A 97 -12.59 -11.78 -4.20
N GLY A 98 -13.50 -12.49 -3.52
CA GLY A 98 -13.62 -13.94 -3.63
C GLY A 98 -12.52 -14.74 -2.91
N TYR A 99 -11.86 -14.15 -1.90
CA TYR A 99 -10.79 -14.79 -1.12
C TYR A 99 -11.23 -15.38 0.23
#